data_AF-A0AAV5XDY2-F1
#
_entry.id   AF-A0AAV5XDY2-F1
#
_cell.length_a   1.000
_cell.length_b   1.000
_cell.length_c   1.000
_cell.angle_alpha   90.00
_cell.angle_beta   90.00
_cell.angle_gamma   90.00
#
_symmetry.space_group_name_H-M   'P 1'
#
loop_
_entity.id
_entity.type
_entity.pdbx_description
1 polymer ?
#
loop_
_entity_poly.entity_id
_entity_poly.type
_entity_poly.pdbx_seq_one_letter_code
_entity_poly.pdbx_strand_id
1 'polypeptide(L)' 'MERLDLTLEELRDRIRVAGVPIPDERLALVHALVRNALRPIRALDTREALTLEPAPTFDAAAERDRHGQR' A
#
# COMPACT_ATOMS: atom_id res chain seq x y z
N MET A 1 -16.00 3.84 -3.52
CA MET A 1 -15.20 2.89 -2.72
C MET A 1 -14.95 3.53 -1.36
N GLU A 2 -15.33 2.90 -0.27
CA GLU A 2 -15.04 3.42 1.08
C GLU A 2 -13.53 3.56 1.25
N ARG A 3 -13.08 4.82 1.28
CA ARG A 3 -11.69 5.21 1.47
C ARG A 3 -11.31 4.83 2.91
N LEU A 4 -10.72 3.65 3.07
CA LEU A 4 -10.38 3.02 4.35
C LEU A 4 -9.71 4.04 5.30
N ASP A 5 -10.52 4.60 6.19
CA ASP A 5 -10.02 5.29 7.37
C ASP A 5 -9.14 4.26 8.09
N LEU A 6 -7.91 4.63 8.44
CA LEU A 6 -6.99 3.70 9.10
C LEU A 6 -7.72 3.19 10.35
N THR A 7 -7.92 1.89 10.52
CA THR A 7 -8.57 1.35 11.73
C THR A 7 -7.54 1.12 12.82
N LEU A 8 -7.99 0.94 14.06
CA LEU A 8 -7.08 0.59 15.17
C LEU A 8 -6.47 -0.81 14.99
N GLU A 9 -7.21 -1.74 14.39
CA GLU A 9 -6.74 -3.10 14.10
C GLU A 9 -5.62 -3.08 13.06
N GLU A 10 -5.85 -2.38 11.94
CA GLU A 10 -4.84 -2.18 10.89
C GLU A 10 -3.58 -1.50 11.45
N LEU A 11 -3.74 -0.54 12.37
CA LEU A 11 -2.61 0.10 13.03
C LEU A 11 -1.81 -0.91 13.89
N ARG A 12 -2.47 -1.78 14.65
CA ARG A 12 -1.79 -2.81 15.46
C ARG A 12 -0.97 -3.75 14.57
N ASP A 13 -1.54 -4.19 13.45
CA ASP A 13 -0.82 -5.05 12.52
C ASP A 13 0.40 -4.37 11.91
N ARG A 14 0.29 -3.09 11.56
CA ARG A 14 1.44 -2.31 11.06
C ARG A 14 2.51 -2.11 12.12
N ILE A 15 2.13 -1.85 13.37
CA ILE A 15 3.07 -1.74 14.49
C ILE A 15 3.84 -3.06 14.67
N ARG A 16 3.13 -4.19 14.61
CA ARG A 16 3.71 -5.54 14.67
C ARG A 16 4.71 -5.77 13.54
N VAL A 17 4.35 -5.44 12.30
CA VAL A 17 5.23 -5.57 11.12
C VAL A 17 6.45 -4.63 11.22
N ALA A 18 6.26 -3.42 11.72
CA ALA A 18 7.33 -2.45 11.90
C ALA A 18 8.29 -2.80 13.06
N GLY A 19 7.92 -3.76 13.92
CA GLY A 19 8.73 -4.17 15.06
C GLY A 19 8.92 -3.07 16.11
N VAL A 20 8.03 -2.07 16.13
CA VAL A 20 8.11 -0.95 17.07
C VAL A 20 7.24 -1.28 18.29
N PRO A 21 7.82 -1.41 19.50
CA PRO A 21 7.01 -1.63 20.69
C PRO A 21 6.27 -0.34 21.02
N ILE A 22 4.94 -0.35 20.86
CA ILE A 22 4.06 0.75 21.24
C ILE A 22 3.15 0.26 22.37
N PRO A 23 3.18 0.91 23.55
CA PRO A 23 2.25 0.60 24.64
C PRO A 23 0.79 0.83 24.22
N ASP A 24 -0.12 -0.06 24.64
CA ASP A 24 -1.55 0.00 24.28
C ASP A 24 -2.20 1.33 24.70
N GLU A 25 -1.80 1.93 25.83
CA GLU A 25 -2.32 3.20 26.29
C GLU A 25 -2.01 4.38 25.34
N ARG A 26 -0.99 4.21 24.47
CA ARG A 26 -0.60 5.20 23.46
C ARG A 26 -1.24 4.95 22.10
N LEU A 27 -1.94 3.84 21.91
CA LEU A 27 -2.41 3.40 20.59
C LEU A 27 -3.39 4.42 19.96
N ALA A 28 -4.29 4.99 20.75
CA ALA A 28 -5.21 6.02 20.27
C ALA A 28 -4.50 7.31 19.82
N LEU A 29 -3.43 7.70 20.53
CA LEU A 29 -2.62 8.86 20.16
C LEU A 29 -1.85 8.61 18.87
N VAL A 30 -1.24 7.43 18.75
CA VAL A 30 -0.52 7.02 17.53
C VAL A 30 -1.48 6.94 16.34
N HIS A 31 -2.69 6.43 16.55
CA HIS A 31 -3.74 6.39 15.53
C HIS A 31 -4.08 7.78 14.99
N ALA A 32 -4.32 8.74 15.88
CA ALA A 32 -4.59 10.13 15.49
C ALA A 32 -3.38 10.75 14.76
N LEU A 33 -2.16 10.52 15.24
CA LEU A 33 -0.93 11.01 14.61
C LEU A 33 -0.80 10.50 13.18
N VAL A 34 -0.90 9.18 12.98
CA VAL A 34 -0.76 8.55 11.66
C VAL A 34 -1.88 9.02 10.73
N ARG A 35 -3.12 9.10 11.22
CA ARG A 35 -4.25 9.61 10.42
C ARG A 35 -4.00 11.04 9.93
N ASN A 36 -3.50 11.91 10.80
CA ASN A 36 -3.17 13.29 10.43
C ASN A 36 -2.00 13.36 9.46
N ALA A 37 -0.94 12.57 9.68
CA ALA A 37 0.24 12.52 8.82
C ALA A 37 -0.08 11.98 7.41
N LEU A 38 -1.01 11.02 7.30
CA LEU A 38 -1.44 10.46 6.02
C LEU A 38 -2.42 11.35 5.27
N ARG A 39 -3.08 12.31 5.93
CA ARG A 39 -4.06 13.20 5.29
C ARG A 39 -3.53 13.93 4.05
N PRO A 40 -2.36 14.60 4.07
CA PRO A 40 -1.82 15.26 2.87
C PRO A 40 -1.42 14.25 1.78
N ILE A 41 -0.87 13.09 2.14
CA ILE A 41 -0.48 12.05 1.18
C ILE A 41 -1.72 11.52 0.46
N ARG A 42 -2.82 11.29 1.20
CA ARG A 42 -4.12 10.87 0.65
C ARG A 42 -4.75 11.95 -0.23
N ALA A 43 -4.52 13.23 0.05
CA ALA A 43 -5.00 14.31 -0.79
C ALA A 43 -4.26 14.38 -2.14
N LEU A 44 -3.03 13.87 -2.19
CA LEU A 44 -2.21 13.75 -3.39
C LEU A 44 -2.39 12.39 -4.10
N ASP A 45 -3.16 11.48 -3.53
CA ASP A 45 -3.35 10.15 -4.10
C ASP A 45 -4.29 10.25 -5.32
N THR A 46 -3.70 10.45 -6.49
CA THR A 46 -4.40 10.53 -7.78
C THR A 46 -4.67 9.14 -8.37
N ARG A 47 -4.59 8.05 -7.61
CA ARG A 47 -4.90 6.70 -8.12
C ARG A 47 -6.38 6.51 -8.51
N GLU A 48 -7.25 7.48 -8.25
CA GLU A 48 -8.56 7.57 -8.91
C GLU A 48 -8.47 7.96 -10.40
N ALA A 49 -7.33 8.47 -10.89
CA ALA A 49 -7.22 9.12 -12.20
C ALA A 49 -6.50 8.31 -13.29
N LEU A 50 -6.11 7.05 -13.06
CA LEU A 50 -5.42 6.27 -14.08
C LEU A 50 -6.05 4.90 -14.26
N THR A 51 -6.55 4.67 -15.47
CA THR A 51 -6.64 3.35 -16.09
C THR A 51 -5.34 2.62 -15.77
N LEU A 52 -5.40 1.64 -14.88
CA LEU A 52 -4.28 0.74 -14.63
C LEU A 52 -4.09 -0.06 -15.91
N GLU A 53 -3.20 0.39 -16.80
CA GLU A 53 -2.59 -0.52 -17.75
C GLU A 53 -2.06 -1.71 -16.94
N PRO A 54 -2.39 -2.96 -17.31
CA PRO A 54 -1.97 -4.12 -16.55
C PRO A 54 -0.45 -4.08 -16.38
N ALA A 55 0.03 -4.44 -15.19
CA ALA A 55 1.45 -4.52 -14.93
C ALA A 55 2.12 -5.32 -16.07
N PRO A 56 3.20 -4.80 -16.69
CA PRO A 56 3.84 -5.49 -17.80
C PRO A 56 4.25 -6.88 -17.33
N THR A 57 3.64 -7.91 -17.93
CA THR A 57 4.00 -9.30 -17.67
C THR A 57 5.17 -9.67 -18.57
N PHE A 58 6.26 -10.14 -17.97
CA PHE A 58 7.35 -10.76 -18.71
C PHE A 58 7.02 -12.23 -18.92
N ASP A 59 6.72 -12.62 -20.16
CA ASP A 59 6.58 -14.02 -20.55
C ASP A 59 7.91 -14.56 -21.08
N ALA A 60 8.61 -15.32 -20.23
CA ALA A 60 9.88 -15.93 -20.56
C ALA A 60 9.78 -17.02 -21.63
N ALA A 61 8.59 -17.63 -21.83
CA ALA A 61 8.38 -18.63 -22.88
C ALA A 61 8.22 -17.97 -24.24
N ALA A 62 7.44 -16.88 -24.31
CA ALA A 62 7.24 -16.10 -25.53
C ALA A 62 8.53 -15.43 -26.06
N GLU A 63 9.53 -15.21 -25.21
CA GLU A 63 10.83 -14.67 -25.61
C GLU A 63 11.76 -15.73 -26.22
N ARG A 64 11.62 -17.00 -25.79
CA ARG A 64 12.43 -18.12 -26.31
C ARG A 64 12.01 -18.52 -27.72
N ASP A 65 10.70 -18.53 -28.00
CA ASP A 65 10.17 -18.87 -29.32
C ASP A 65 10.54 -17.82 -30.39
N ARG A 66 10.63 -16.53 -30.01
CA ARG A 66 11.08 -15.45 -30.91
C ARG A 66 12.56 -15.55 -31.28
N HIS A 67 13.39 -16.11 -30.41
CA HIS A 67 14.83 -16.29 -30.66
C HIS A 67 15.17 -17.59 -31.41
N GLY A 68 14.23 -18.54 -31.53
CA GLY A 68 14.42 -19.82 -32.22
C GLY A 68 13.98 -19.85 -33.69
N GLN A 69 13.43 -18.75 -34.23
CA GLN A 69 12.97 -18.65 -35.62
C GLN A 69 13.95 -17.89 -36.54
N ARG A 70 15.25 -18.16 -36.43
CA ARG A 70 16.27 -17.69 -37.38
C ARG A 70 16.91 -18.84 -38.13
#